data_AF-A0A959EGK4-F1
#
_entry.id   AF-A0A959EGK4-F1
#
_cell.length_a   1.000
_cell.length_b   1.000
_cell.length_c   1.000
_cell.angle_alpha   90.00
_cell.angle_beta   90.00
_cell.angle_gamma   90.00
#
_symmetry.space_group_name_H-M   'P 1'
#
loop_
_entity.id
_entity.type
_entity.pdbx_description
1 polymer ?
#
loop_
_entity_poly.entity_id
_entity_poly.type
_entity_poly.pdbx_seq_one_letter_code
_entity_poly.pdbx_strand_id
1 'polypeptide(L)' 'QLQWDSADEPGLAGYKVYWRETTAPQWQYSRFVGKVAEYTLDNIIIDNYLFGVAAVGKDGNESVVVYPTSLIPRRRN' A
#
# COMPACT_ATOMS: atom_id res chain seq x y z
N GLN A 1 3.32 3.75 9.21
CA GLN A 1 2.42 4.53 8.33
C GLN A 1 2.95 4.46 6.92
N LEU A 2 2.08 4.16 5.96
CA LEU A 2 2.37 4.10 4.52
C LEU A 2 1.71 5.31 3.86
N GLN A 3 2.41 5.94 2.91
CA GLN A 3 1.90 7.06 2.13
C GLN A 3 2.26 6.86 0.65
N TRP A 4 1.36 7.28 -0.23
CA TRP A 4 1.54 7.21 -1.68
C TRP A 4 0.83 8.40 -2.35
N ASP A 5 1.26 8.72 -3.57
CA ASP A 5 0.62 9.73 -4.39
C ASP A 5 -0.74 9.21 -4.87
N SER A 6 -1.80 9.95 -4.57
CA SER A 6 -3.13 9.59 -5.04
C SER A 6 -3.28 9.93 -6.52
N ALA A 7 -3.67 8.95 -7.33
CA ALA A 7 -4.21 9.19 -8.66
C ALA A 7 -5.66 9.71 -8.52
N ASP A 8 -5.98 10.82 -9.19
CA ASP A 8 -7.36 11.34 -9.25
C ASP A 8 -7.99 10.98 -10.60
N GLU A 9 -8.25 9.68 -10.75
CA GLU A 9 -8.85 9.11 -11.96
C GLU A 9 -10.36 8.88 -11.74
N PRO A 10 -11.24 9.22 -12.71
CA PRO A 10 -12.69 9.01 -12.59
C PRO A 10 -13.09 7.55 -12.33
N GLY A 11 -12.26 6.61 -12.80
CA GLY A 11 -12.43 5.17 -12.68
C GLY A 11 -11.92 4.57 -11.37
N LEU A 12 -11.29 5.33 -10.48
CA LEU A 12 -10.68 4.78 -9.27
C LEU A 12 -11.73 4.43 -8.20
N ALA A 13 -11.73 3.17 -7.75
CA ALA A 13 -12.49 2.71 -6.59
C ALA A 13 -11.71 2.89 -5.28
N GLY A 14 -10.39 2.74 -5.32
CA GLY A 14 -9.52 2.96 -4.18
C GLY A 14 -8.17 2.27 -4.32
N TYR A 15 -7.53 2.01 -3.18
CA TYR A 15 -6.23 1.37 -3.11
C TYR A 15 -6.28 0.08 -2.32
N LYS A 16 -5.40 -0.85 -2.67
CA LYS A 16 -5.15 -2.08 -1.93
C LYS A 16 -3.68 -2.11 -1.50
N VAL A 17 -3.47 -2.28 -0.21
CA VAL A 17 -2.14 -2.44 0.38
C VAL A 17 -1.81 -3.92 0.41
N TYR A 18 -0.62 -4.27 -0.05
CA TYR A 18 -0.05 -5.60 -0.01
C TYR A 18 1.14 -5.63 0.94
N TRP A 19 1.33 -6.74 1.65
CA TRP A 19 2.55 -6.97 2.40
C TRP A 19 2.96 -8.44 2.40
N ARG A 20 4.26 -8.67 2.52
CA ARG A 20 4.86 -10.01 2.57
C ARG A 20 6.10 -10.00 3.44
N GLU A 21 6.45 -11.15 3.97
CA GLU A 21 7.75 -11.35 4.61
C GLU A 21 8.88 -11.15 3.60
N THR A 22 10.05 -10.68 4.07
CA THR A 22 11.25 -10.49 3.23
C THR A 22 11.77 -11.79 2.62
N THR A 23 11.41 -12.93 3.19
CA THR A 23 11.75 -14.28 2.75
C THR A 23 10.73 -14.88 1.79
N ALA A 24 9.54 -14.27 1.65
CA ALA A 24 8.45 -14.81 0.84
C ALA A 24 8.56 -14.37 -0.62
N PRO A 25 8.49 -15.30 -1.60
CA PRO A 25 8.60 -14.94 -3.02
C PRO A 25 7.34 -14.26 -3.59
N GLN A 26 6.19 -14.40 -2.93
CA GLN A 26 4.88 -13.89 -3.35
C GLN A 26 4.29 -12.94 -2.30
N TRP A 27 3.35 -12.08 -2.70
CA TRP A 27 2.53 -11.31 -1.75
C TRP A 27 1.70 -12.26 -0.89
N GLN A 28 1.77 -12.11 0.43
CA GLN A 28 1.10 -13.02 1.36
C GLN A 28 -0.21 -12.44 1.89
N TYR A 29 -0.25 -11.12 2.06
CA TYR A 29 -1.36 -10.42 2.66
C TYR A 29 -1.77 -9.23 1.81
N SER A 30 -3.05 -8.91 1.85
CA SER A 30 -3.58 -7.71 1.21
C SER A 30 -4.76 -7.15 1.98
N ARG A 31 -4.97 -5.84 1.87
CA ARG A 31 -6.11 -5.14 2.45
C ARG A 31 -6.55 -4.00 1.54
N PHE A 32 -7.84 -3.99 1.18
CA PHE A 32 -8.44 -2.85 0.53
C PHE A 32 -8.65 -1.72 1.54
N VAL A 33 -8.17 -0.53 1.22
CA VAL A 33 -8.16 0.64 2.13
C VAL A 33 -9.05 1.78 1.62
N GLY A 34 -9.70 1.60 0.47
CA GLY A 34 -10.54 2.64 -0.15
C GLY A 34 -9.71 3.75 -0.81
N LYS A 35 -10.36 4.87 -1.16
CA LYS A 35 -9.72 6.01 -1.83
C LYS A 35 -8.99 6.92 -0.83
N VAL A 36 -8.02 6.35 -0.12
CA VAL A 36 -7.12 7.07 0.82
C VAL A 36 -5.71 7.16 0.23
N ALA A 37 -4.96 8.19 0.59
CA ALA A 37 -3.54 8.35 0.20
C ALA A 37 -2.56 7.86 1.28
N GLU A 38 -3.09 7.49 2.45
CA GLU A 38 -2.30 6.99 3.57
C GLU A 38 -3.03 5.90 4.34
N TYR A 39 -2.25 4.99 4.92
CA TYR A 39 -2.78 3.92 5.75
C TYR A 39 -1.78 3.47 6.81
N THR A 40 -2.29 3.19 8.01
CA THR A 40 -1.49 2.67 9.12
C THR A 40 -1.86 1.21 9.36
N LEU A 41 -0.85 0.34 9.28
CA LEU A 41 -0.96 -1.06 9.69
C LEU A 41 -0.53 -1.15 11.15
N ASP A 42 -1.49 -1.34 12.04
CA ASP A 42 -1.23 -1.56 13.46
C ASP A 42 -0.70 -2.99 13.69
N ASN A 43 0.18 -3.14 14.69
CA ASN A 43 0.66 -4.43 15.16
C ASN A 43 1.50 -5.24 14.13
N ILE A 44 2.19 -4.56 13.21
CA ILE A 44 3.18 -5.13 12.28
C ILE A 44 4.58 -4.60 12.58
N ILE A 45 5.57 -5.51 12.64
CA ILE A 45 7.00 -5.16 12.75
C ILE A 45 7.54 -4.87 11.35
N ILE A 46 7.80 -3.60 11.04
CA ILE A 46 8.17 -3.13 9.70
C ILE A 46 9.43 -3.77 9.11
N ASP A 47 10.40 -4.19 9.94
CA ASP A 47 11.71 -4.67 9.46
C ASP A 47 11.62 -6.02 8.72
N ASN A 48 10.58 -6.81 9.02
CA ASN A 48 10.41 -8.14 8.45
C ASN A 48 9.49 -8.15 7.22
N TYR A 49 8.90 -7.02 6.86
CA TYR A 49 7.88 -6.95 5.82
C TYR A 49 8.23 -5.97 4.72
N LEU A 50 7.97 -6.40 3.49
CA LEU A 50 7.89 -5.53 2.33
C LEU A 50 6.44 -5.09 2.15
N PHE A 51 6.24 -3.83 1.79
CA PHE A 51 4.92 -3.23 1.57
C PHE A 51 4.80 -2.77 0.12
N GLY A 52 3.60 -2.90 -0.44
CA GLY A 52 3.25 -2.42 -1.76
C GLY A 52 1.83 -1.88 -1.80
N VAL A 53 1.52 -1.05 -2.78
CA VAL A 53 0.19 -0.46 -2.99
C VAL A 53 -0.21 -0.65 -4.45
N ALA A 54 -1.46 -1.03 -4.68
CA ALA A 54 -2.07 -1.07 -6.01
C ALA A 54 -3.34 -0.22 -6.05
N ALA A 55 -3.58 0.45 -7.17
CA ALA A 55 -4.84 1.11 -7.46
C ALA A 55 -5.87 0.08 -7.95
N VAL A 56 -7.11 0.24 -7.52
CA VAL A 56 -8.23 -0.62 -7.88
C VAL A 56 -9.28 0.24 -8.59
N GLY A 57 -9.64 -0.14 -9.81
CA GLY A 57 -10.71 0.48 -10.59
C GLY A 57 -12.10 0.04 -10.13
N LYS A 58 -13.13 0.82 -10.48
CA LYS A 58 -14.54 0.50 -10.24
C LYS A 58 -15.03 -0.73 -10.98
N ASP A 59 -14.31 -1.10 -12.03
CA ASP A 59 -14.48 -2.33 -12.82
C ASP A 59 -13.84 -3.56 -12.16
N GLY A 60 -13.11 -3.39 -11.05
CA GLY A 60 -12.41 -4.46 -10.34
C GLY A 60 -11.00 -4.72 -10.86
N ASN A 61 -10.51 -3.96 -11.84
CA ASN A 61 -9.15 -4.10 -12.35
C ASN A 61 -8.14 -3.52 -11.35
N GLU A 62 -7.02 -4.22 -11.16
CA GLU A 62 -5.94 -3.79 -10.27
C GLU A 62 -4.71 -3.36 -11.09
N SER A 63 -4.07 -2.26 -10.69
CA SER A 63 -2.80 -1.85 -11.25
C SER A 63 -1.66 -2.77 -10.81
N VAL A 64 -0.49 -2.60 -11.42
CA VAL A 64 0.75 -3.16 -10.88
C VAL A 64 0.99 -2.63 -9.46
N VAL A 65 1.49 -3.50 -8.58
CA VAL A 65 1.85 -3.13 -7.21
C VAL A 65 3.12 -2.28 -7.23
N VAL A 66 3.07 -1.10 -6.61
CA VAL A 66 4.18 -0.15 -6.50
C VAL A 66 4.64 -0.05 -5.05
N TYR A 67 5.94 0.11 -4.83
CA TYR A 67 6.48 0.35 -3.50
C TYR A 67 6.13 1.77 -3.03
N PRO A 68 5.67 1.95 -1.78
CA PRO A 68 5.38 3.28 -1.25
C PRO A 68 6.69 4.08 -1.14
N THR A 69 6.67 5.31 -1.63
CA THR A 69 7.85 6.20 -1.71
C THR A 69 8.31 6.71 -0.35
N SER A 70 7.44 6.72 0.66
CA SER A 70 7.81 7.07 2.03
C SER A 70 7.42 5.97 3.01
N LEU A 71 8.41 5.16 3.38
CA LEU A 71 8.40 4.39 4.61
C LEU A 71 9.04 5.30 5.68
N ILE A 72 8.20 6.02 6.44
CA ILE A 72 8.56 6.82 7.63
C ILE A 72 9.06 8.26 7.33
N PRO A 73 8.30 9.32 7.69
CA PRO A 73 8.92 10.61 7.95
C PRO A 73 9.79 10.45 9.20
N ARG A 74 11.11 10.57 9.07
CA ARG A 74 11.98 10.73 10.25
C ARG A 74 11.46 11.95 11.00
N ARG A 75 11.02 11.77 12.26
CA ARG A 75 10.75 12.90 13.16
C ARG A 75 12.03 13.75 13.20
N ARG A 76 12.00 14.89 12.52
CA ARG A 76 13.06 15.88 12.57
C ARG A 76 12.78 16.71 13.83
N ASN A 77 13.53 16.46 14.89
CA ASN A 77 13.64 17.37 16.03
C ASN A 77 14.32 18.67 15.59
#